data_AF-A0A0M4D9D2-F1
#
_entry.id   AF-A0A0M4D9D2-F1
#
_cell.length_a   1.000
_cell.length_b   1.000
_cell.length_c   1.000
_cell.angle_alpha   90.00
_cell.angle_beta   90.00
_cell.angle_gamma   90.00
#
_symmetry.space_group_name_H-M   'P 1'
#
loop_
_entity.id
_entity.type
_entity.pdbx_description
1 polymer ?
#
loop_
_entity_poly.entity_id
_entity_poly.type
_entity_poly.pdbx_seq_one_letter_code
_entity_poly.pdbx_strand_id
1 'polypeptide(L)'
;MTMVLVLALAGAVGGLTGPALADEGPPPADRQLLFYNHAYGVLDRETADAVEHSGYLRDFANFQVRTTTGADGRTWTGRYLMGRETYLELFGEGDLPGQDGTSGAAGLGLSTERAGDLATVTGRLRDQGVEPVEFRQTRDFGDGVPVPWFDAVFTTTTYDAFGAWGMEYLPEYFADPRGNTEPASYPGDVGRERYLSDDYQDRLMRDVTYVHLGVTETDLGNTVPLLRAGGFVVRPVPGGVLAVRGGTTLRLDSVPRDRAGLRQVGMSLNRSVDHRHEERIGRSTLVVGPGSHAVWTFGGTP
;
A
#
# COMPACT_ATOMS: atom_id res chain seq x y z
N MET A 1 13.95 -3.98 16.35
CA MET A 1 13.65 -5.37 15.96
C MET A 1 12.95 -5.31 14.62
N THR A 2 13.61 -5.84 13.61
CA THR A 2 13.56 -5.47 12.18
C THR A 2 12.30 -5.98 11.49
N MET A 3 11.71 -5.17 10.60
CA MET A 3 10.83 -5.58 9.52
C MET A 3 11.55 -6.73 8.86
N VAL A 4 10.90 -7.88 8.80
CA VAL A 4 11.49 -9.02 8.09
C VAL A 4 11.20 -8.83 6.60
N LEU A 5 11.69 -7.69 6.10
CA LEU A 5 12.20 -7.47 4.76
C LEU A 5 13.70 -7.25 4.91
N VAL A 6 14.46 -8.35 4.84
CA VAL A 6 15.91 -8.32 5.02
C VAL A 6 16.54 -7.58 3.83
N LEU A 7 17.36 -6.58 4.14
CA LEU A 7 18.13 -5.80 3.18
C LEU A 7 19.17 -6.66 2.47
N ALA A 8 19.20 -6.60 1.14
CA ALA A 8 20.38 -6.95 0.37
C ALA A 8 21.28 -5.70 0.22
N LEU A 9 22.40 -5.65 0.94
CA LEU A 9 23.48 -4.69 0.66
C LEU A 9 24.26 -5.17 -0.57
N ALA A 10 24.09 -4.50 -1.70
CA ALA A 10 24.97 -4.63 -2.85
C ALA A 10 25.86 -3.39 -2.97
N GLY A 11 27.18 -3.58 -2.88
CA GLY A 11 28.16 -2.51 -3.06
C GLY A 11 28.22 -2.05 -4.51
N ALA A 12 28.08 -0.74 -4.74
CA ALA A 12 28.27 -0.14 -6.05
C ALA A 12 29.72 0.32 -6.24
N VAL A 13 30.39 -0.22 -7.26
CA VAL A 13 31.64 0.31 -7.80
C VAL A 13 31.29 1.43 -8.78
N GLY A 14 31.87 2.61 -8.55
CA GLY A 14 31.58 3.82 -9.32
C GLY A 14 32.05 3.77 -10.77
N GLY A 15 31.24 4.36 -11.64
CA GLY A 15 31.58 4.73 -13.01
C GLY A 15 30.90 6.05 -13.37
N LEU A 16 31.67 7.13 -13.33
CA LEU A 16 31.27 8.48 -13.74
C LEU A 16 31.15 8.57 -15.27
N THR A 17 30.06 9.14 -15.77
CA THR A 17 30.06 10.12 -16.86
C THR A 17 28.74 10.92 -16.82
N GLY A 18 28.84 12.24 -16.66
CA GLY A 18 27.77 13.20 -17.01
C GLY A 18 28.20 14.05 -18.20
N PRO A 19 27.47 15.13 -18.59
CA PRO A 19 26.21 15.63 -18.03
C PRO A 19 25.14 15.97 -19.09
N ALA A 20 23.89 16.18 -18.66
CA ALA A 20 22.96 17.09 -19.30
C ALA A 20 22.12 17.77 -18.20
N LEU A 21 22.51 19.01 -17.88
CA LEU A 21 21.80 19.87 -16.94
C LEU A 21 20.57 20.44 -17.65
N ALA A 22 19.39 19.94 -17.30
CA ALA A 22 18.16 20.72 -17.39
C ALA A 22 17.96 21.42 -16.05
N ASP A 23 17.81 22.74 -16.11
CA ASP A 23 17.56 23.62 -14.98
C ASP A 23 16.15 23.36 -14.45
N GLU A 24 16.02 22.41 -13.52
CA GLU A 24 14.85 22.28 -12.65
C GLU A 24 15.28 22.73 -11.26
N GLY A 25 14.92 23.97 -10.91
CA GLY A 25 15.02 24.43 -9.53
C GLY A 25 14.34 23.42 -8.58
N PRO A 26 14.73 23.38 -7.30
CA PRO A 26 14.19 22.40 -6.35
C PRO A 26 12.66 22.41 -6.40
N PRO A 27 12.01 21.24 -6.55
CA PRO A 27 10.56 21.17 -6.65
C PRO A 27 9.95 21.85 -5.43
N PRO A 28 8.82 22.58 -5.59
CA PRO A 28 8.18 23.26 -4.47
C PRO A 28 8.00 22.29 -3.31
N ALA A 29 8.31 22.75 -2.09
CA ALA A 29 8.14 21.95 -0.87
C ALA A 29 6.72 21.34 -0.75
N ASP A 30 5.74 21.94 -1.42
CA ASP A 30 4.31 21.58 -1.38
C ASP A 30 3.86 20.53 -2.43
N ARG A 31 4.75 20.08 -3.33
CA ARG A 31 4.41 19.05 -4.33
C ARG A 31 4.06 17.73 -3.64
N GLN A 32 2.94 17.12 -4.05
CA GLN A 32 2.57 15.75 -3.69
C GLN A 32 3.52 14.78 -4.41
N LEU A 33 4.23 13.96 -3.65
CA LEU A 33 5.21 12.99 -4.17
C LEU A 33 4.73 11.55 -3.99
N LEU A 34 4.15 11.24 -2.84
CA LEU A 34 3.64 9.92 -2.52
C LEU A 34 2.12 9.89 -2.58
N PHE A 35 1.56 8.83 -3.11
CA PHE A 35 0.12 8.59 -3.21
C PHE A 35 -0.20 7.27 -2.52
N TYR A 36 -1.40 7.13 -1.99
CA TYR A 36 -1.83 5.86 -1.41
C TYR A 36 -1.80 4.78 -2.50
N ASN A 37 -1.04 3.72 -2.28
CA ASN A 37 -0.95 2.61 -3.21
C ASN A 37 -1.84 1.46 -2.72
N HIS A 38 -1.53 0.96 -1.52
CA HIS A 38 -2.33 -0.04 -0.84
C HIS A 38 -2.10 0.02 0.67
N ALA A 39 -3.01 -0.61 1.39
CA ALA A 39 -2.81 -1.02 2.76
C ALA A 39 -3.04 -2.51 2.86
N TYR A 40 -2.47 -3.12 3.88
CA TYR A 40 -2.81 -4.46 4.28
C TYR A 40 -3.25 -4.56 5.73
N GLY A 41 -4.05 -5.59 6.03
CA GLY A 41 -4.40 -5.98 7.39
C GLY A 41 -4.38 -7.49 7.55
N VAL A 42 -3.87 -7.96 8.69
CA VAL A 42 -3.95 -9.35 9.11
C VAL A 42 -5.19 -9.56 9.96
N LEU A 43 -6.09 -10.37 9.43
CA LEU A 43 -7.39 -10.71 9.99
C LEU A 43 -7.31 -12.04 10.74
N ASP A 44 -8.29 -12.26 11.62
CA ASP A 44 -8.53 -13.59 12.17
C ASP A 44 -8.81 -14.60 11.04
N ARG A 45 -8.47 -15.86 11.28
CA ARG A 45 -8.55 -16.91 10.26
C ARG A 45 -9.96 -17.10 9.71
N GLU A 46 -11.00 -17.00 10.55
CA GLU A 46 -12.41 -17.11 10.13
C GLU A 46 -12.76 -16.01 9.11
N THR A 47 -12.38 -14.76 9.37
CA THR A 47 -12.63 -13.65 8.45
C THR A 47 -11.79 -13.78 7.18
N ALA A 48 -10.51 -14.14 7.27
CA ALA A 48 -9.65 -14.31 6.10
C ALA A 48 -10.15 -15.42 5.16
N ASP A 49 -10.60 -16.55 5.71
CA ASP A 49 -11.16 -17.66 4.94
C ASP A 49 -12.51 -17.28 4.32
N ALA A 50 -13.35 -16.51 5.02
CA ALA A 50 -14.61 -16.00 4.48
C ALA A 50 -14.37 -15.01 3.31
N VAL A 51 -13.32 -14.19 3.38
CA VAL A 51 -12.91 -13.30 2.27
C VAL A 51 -12.52 -14.12 1.05
N GLU A 52 -11.68 -15.14 1.23
CA GLU A 52 -11.21 -16.01 0.13
C GLU A 52 -12.35 -16.70 -0.63
N HIS A 53 -13.39 -17.12 0.10
CA HIS A 53 -14.51 -17.89 -0.44
C HIS A 53 -15.74 -17.03 -0.77
N SER A 54 -15.67 -15.71 -0.63
CA SER A 54 -16.81 -14.83 -0.91
C SER A 54 -17.12 -14.77 -2.41
N GLY A 55 -18.30 -15.27 -2.79
CA GLY A 55 -18.85 -15.06 -4.14
C GLY A 55 -19.12 -13.59 -4.41
N TYR A 56 -19.66 -12.87 -3.42
CA TYR A 56 -19.97 -11.44 -3.56
C TYR A 56 -18.71 -10.61 -3.86
N LEU A 57 -17.58 -10.85 -3.17
CA LEU A 57 -16.34 -10.10 -3.45
C LEU A 57 -15.83 -10.29 -4.88
N ARG A 58 -16.01 -11.48 -5.46
CA ARG A 58 -15.64 -11.77 -6.86
C ARG A 58 -16.48 -10.99 -7.87
N ASP A 59 -17.72 -10.69 -7.53
CA ASP A 59 -18.60 -9.84 -8.35
C ASP A 59 -18.37 -8.35 -8.08
N PHE A 60 -18.10 -8.01 -6.82
CA PHE A 60 -17.95 -6.64 -6.33
C PHE A 60 -16.66 -5.97 -6.82
N ALA A 61 -15.50 -6.66 -6.78
CA ALA A 61 -14.19 -6.09 -7.08
C ALA A 61 -13.39 -6.96 -8.07
N ASN A 62 -12.28 -6.45 -8.61
CA ASN A 62 -11.28 -7.29 -9.25
C ASN A 62 -10.53 -8.06 -8.14
N PHE A 63 -11.17 -9.14 -7.69
CA PHE A 63 -10.75 -9.92 -6.54
C PHE A 63 -9.81 -11.06 -6.93
N GLN A 64 -8.65 -11.12 -6.30
CA GLN A 64 -7.63 -12.14 -6.57
C GLN A 64 -7.18 -12.79 -5.27
N VAL A 65 -6.96 -14.09 -5.32
CA VAL A 65 -6.24 -14.84 -4.28
C VAL A 65 -4.96 -15.32 -4.93
N ARG A 66 -3.81 -14.85 -4.45
CA ARG A 66 -2.53 -15.10 -5.12
C ARG A 66 -1.40 -15.31 -4.13
N THR A 67 -0.58 -16.33 -4.41
CA THR A 67 0.73 -16.50 -3.81
C THR A 67 1.76 -15.69 -4.60
N THR A 68 2.51 -14.83 -3.92
CA THR A 68 3.59 -14.02 -4.51
C THR A 68 4.92 -14.45 -3.92
N THR A 69 5.95 -14.55 -4.77
CA THR A 69 7.34 -14.77 -4.36
C THR A 69 8.12 -13.48 -4.54
N GLY A 70 8.54 -12.89 -3.43
CA GLY A 70 9.35 -11.67 -3.38
C GLY A 70 10.85 -11.94 -3.33
N ALA A 71 11.62 -10.93 -2.94
CA ALA A 71 13.07 -11.08 -2.78
C ALA A 71 13.44 -12.16 -1.75
N ASP A 72 14.58 -12.81 -2.00
CA ASP A 72 15.12 -13.92 -1.19
C ASP A 72 14.20 -15.16 -1.14
N GLY A 73 13.29 -15.30 -2.11
CA GLY A 73 12.38 -16.45 -2.20
C GLY A 73 11.26 -16.45 -1.16
N ARG A 74 11.00 -15.32 -0.49
CA ARG A 74 9.93 -15.22 0.50
C ARG A 74 8.57 -15.25 -0.19
N THR A 75 7.69 -16.10 0.34
CA THR A 75 6.37 -16.33 -0.22
C THR A 75 5.27 -15.90 0.74
N TRP A 76 4.18 -15.40 0.19
CA TRP A 76 2.96 -15.09 0.94
C TRP A 76 1.73 -15.28 0.07
N THR A 77 0.61 -15.66 0.68
CA THR A 77 -0.69 -15.75 0.01
C THR A 77 -1.59 -14.63 0.51
N GLY A 78 -1.97 -13.73 -0.39
CA GLY A 78 -2.86 -12.61 -0.08
C GLY A 78 -4.21 -12.73 -0.78
N ARG A 79 -5.21 -12.04 -0.23
CA ARG A 79 -6.48 -11.73 -0.90
C ARG A 79 -6.48 -10.25 -1.27
N TYR A 80 -6.63 -9.97 -2.56
CA TYR A 80 -6.43 -8.64 -3.13
C TYR A 80 -7.74 -8.13 -3.72
N LEU A 81 -8.13 -6.90 -3.37
CA LEU A 81 -9.19 -6.17 -4.06
C LEU A 81 -8.52 -5.07 -4.88
N MET A 82 -8.44 -5.30 -6.19
CA MET A 82 -7.72 -4.43 -7.12
C MET A 82 -8.67 -3.38 -7.70
N GLY A 83 -8.27 -2.11 -7.64
CA GLY A 83 -8.97 -0.97 -8.23
C GLY A 83 -8.26 -0.42 -9.47
N ARG A 84 -8.56 0.84 -9.82
CA ARG A 84 -7.89 1.58 -10.92
C ARG A 84 -6.50 2.05 -10.50
N GLU A 85 -6.40 2.74 -9.37
CA GLU A 85 -5.15 3.29 -8.87
C GLU A 85 -4.74 2.73 -7.52
N THR A 86 -5.63 1.97 -6.88
CA THR A 86 -5.46 1.55 -5.49
C THR A 86 -5.88 0.12 -5.30
N TYR A 87 -5.31 -0.54 -4.31
CA TYR A 87 -5.78 -1.86 -3.93
C TYR A 87 -5.73 -2.08 -2.41
N LEU A 88 -6.38 -3.15 -1.97
CA LEU A 88 -6.38 -3.60 -0.58
C LEU A 88 -5.86 -5.03 -0.54
N GLU A 89 -4.92 -5.29 0.37
CA GLU A 89 -4.43 -6.65 0.65
C GLU A 89 -4.99 -7.13 1.99
N LEU A 90 -5.49 -8.35 2.03
CA LEU A 90 -5.98 -8.98 3.25
C LEU A 90 -5.26 -10.32 3.44
N PHE A 91 -4.77 -10.51 4.66
CA PHE A 91 -4.03 -11.69 5.08
C PHE A 91 -4.74 -12.33 6.26
N GLY A 92 -4.67 -13.66 6.36
CA GLY A 92 -4.98 -14.36 7.60
C GLY A 92 -3.75 -14.53 8.48
N GLU A 93 -3.97 -14.76 9.78
CA GLU A 93 -2.90 -15.07 10.74
C GLU A 93 -2.01 -16.22 10.26
N GLY A 94 -0.74 -15.94 9.97
CA GLY A 94 0.24 -16.91 9.46
C GLY A 94 0.40 -16.95 7.94
N ASP A 95 -0.32 -16.11 7.18
CA ASP A 95 -0.12 -16.00 5.72
C ASP A 95 1.13 -15.19 5.34
N LEU A 96 1.62 -14.39 6.28
CA LEU A 96 2.90 -13.65 6.22
C LEU A 96 3.89 -14.23 7.24
N PRO A 97 5.20 -14.14 6.98
CA PRO A 97 6.22 -14.61 7.91
C PRO A 97 6.37 -13.70 9.15
N GLY A 98 6.79 -14.29 10.26
CA GLY A 98 7.20 -13.53 11.45
C GLY A 98 6.09 -12.67 12.06
N GLN A 99 6.44 -11.48 12.54
CA GLN A 99 5.49 -10.57 13.20
C GLN A 99 4.42 -10.02 12.25
N ASP A 100 4.72 -9.94 10.95
CA ASP A 100 3.80 -9.41 9.94
C ASP A 100 2.61 -10.33 9.69
N GLY A 101 2.72 -11.62 10.06
CA GLY A 101 1.61 -12.58 10.01
C GLY A 101 0.79 -12.67 11.29
N THR A 102 1.01 -11.80 12.26
CA THR A 102 0.30 -11.86 13.55
C THR A 102 -0.98 -11.03 13.54
N SER A 103 -1.95 -11.41 14.37
CA SER A 103 -3.22 -10.69 14.52
C SER A 103 -3.01 -9.19 14.74
N GLY A 104 -3.76 -8.38 13.99
CA GLY A 104 -3.70 -6.92 14.08
C GLY A 104 -2.43 -6.30 13.46
N ALA A 105 -1.54 -7.11 12.87
CA ALA A 105 -0.48 -6.57 12.02
C ALA A 105 -1.10 -5.92 10.77
N ALA A 106 -0.48 -4.86 10.30
CA ALA A 106 -0.95 -4.10 9.16
C ALA A 106 0.19 -3.34 8.50
N GLY A 107 -0.03 -2.83 7.29
CA GLY A 107 0.93 -1.96 6.66
C GLY A 107 0.34 -1.04 5.61
N LEU A 108 1.17 -0.11 5.15
CA LEU A 108 0.80 0.96 4.23
C LEU A 108 1.90 1.20 3.21
N GLY A 109 1.63 0.84 1.96
CA GLY A 109 2.45 1.19 0.81
C GLY A 109 1.99 2.51 0.22
N LEU A 110 2.92 3.45 0.09
CA LEU A 110 2.71 4.72 -0.61
C LEU A 110 3.65 4.77 -1.81
N SER A 111 3.15 5.06 -3.01
CA SER A 111 4.00 5.06 -4.21
C SER A 111 4.12 6.42 -4.86
N THR A 112 5.20 6.62 -5.60
CA THR A 112 5.35 7.75 -6.51
C THR A 112 4.56 7.53 -7.80
N GLU A 113 4.35 8.61 -8.55
CA GLU A 113 3.75 8.55 -9.91
C GLU A 113 4.80 8.82 -10.99
N ARG A 114 5.91 9.50 -10.64
CA ARG A 114 6.97 9.88 -11.57
C ARG A 114 8.32 9.31 -11.12
N ALA A 115 9.08 8.80 -12.07
CA ALA A 115 10.43 8.32 -11.82
C ALA A 115 11.32 9.42 -11.19
N GLY A 116 12.08 9.06 -10.17
CA GLY A 116 12.95 9.97 -9.42
C GLY A 116 12.29 10.68 -8.25
N ASP A 117 10.97 10.59 -8.09
CA ASP A 117 10.26 11.23 -6.97
C ASP A 117 10.64 10.60 -5.63
N LEU A 118 10.98 9.31 -5.59
CA LEU A 118 11.37 8.63 -4.36
C LEU A 118 12.68 9.18 -3.80
N ALA A 119 13.63 9.55 -4.68
CA ALA A 119 14.86 10.21 -4.26
C ALA A 119 14.57 11.56 -3.57
N THR A 120 13.58 12.31 -4.06
CA THR A 120 13.15 13.56 -3.43
C THR A 120 12.50 13.30 -2.06
N VAL A 121 11.68 12.25 -1.93
CA VAL A 121 11.09 11.82 -0.65
C VAL A 121 12.18 11.47 0.35
N THR A 122 13.18 10.68 -0.05
CA THR A 122 14.31 10.29 0.79
C THR A 122 15.11 11.51 1.25
N GLY A 123 15.35 12.49 0.37
CA GLY A 123 15.94 13.78 0.75
C GLY A 123 15.13 14.50 1.84
N ARG A 124 13.81 14.61 1.67
CA ARG A 124 12.91 15.24 2.66
C ARG A 124 12.84 14.50 3.98
N LEU A 125 13.07 13.19 4.00
CA LEU A 125 13.18 12.42 5.25
C LEU A 125 14.47 12.78 5.99
N ARG A 126 15.60 12.86 5.28
CA ARG A 126 16.89 13.30 5.85
C ARG A 126 16.81 14.73 6.40
N ASP A 127 16.13 15.63 5.70
CA ASP A 127 15.90 17.01 6.17
C ASP A 127 15.04 17.08 7.45
N GLN A 128 14.21 16.06 7.69
CA GLN A 128 13.44 15.89 8.93
C GLN A 128 14.24 15.20 10.06
N GLY A 129 15.51 14.86 9.83
CA GLY A 129 16.35 14.14 10.78
C GLY A 129 16.08 12.63 10.85
N VAL A 130 15.38 12.06 9.87
CA VAL A 130 15.19 10.61 9.73
C VAL A 130 16.35 10.04 8.92
N GLU A 131 16.96 8.95 9.38
CA GLU A 131 17.91 8.16 8.59
C GLU A 131 17.12 7.08 7.83
N PRO A 132 16.83 7.25 6.54
CA PRO A 132 15.92 6.37 5.82
C PRO A 132 16.62 5.05 5.47
N VAL A 133 15.88 3.95 5.53
CA VAL A 133 16.36 2.62 5.15
C VAL A 133 15.85 2.29 3.75
N GLU A 134 16.75 2.39 2.78
CA GLU A 134 16.47 2.11 1.37
C GLU A 134 16.66 0.62 1.05
N PHE A 135 15.79 0.07 0.21
CA PHE A 135 15.88 -1.31 -0.25
C PHE A 135 15.21 -1.50 -1.61
N ARG A 136 15.57 -2.58 -2.30
CA ARG A 136 14.95 -3.00 -3.56
C ARG A 136 14.10 -4.23 -3.37
N GLN A 137 12.95 -4.27 -4.01
CA GLN A 137 12.15 -5.48 -4.15
C GLN A 137 12.17 -6.03 -5.56
N THR A 138 12.08 -7.36 -5.60
CA THR A 138 11.95 -8.15 -6.82
C THR A 138 10.64 -8.92 -6.78
N ARG A 139 10.16 -9.30 -7.95
CA ARG A 139 9.02 -10.20 -8.10
C ARG A 139 9.39 -11.36 -9.01
N ASP A 140 9.04 -12.56 -8.59
CA ASP A 140 9.06 -13.76 -9.42
C ASP A 140 7.62 -14.11 -9.81
N PHE A 141 7.39 -14.35 -11.11
CA PHE A 141 6.08 -14.70 -11.67
C PHE A 141 5.79 -16.21 -11.59
N GLY A 142 6.64 -16.98 -10.91
CA GLY A 142 6.54 -18.43 -10.73
C GLY A 142 7.45 -19.24 -11.66
N ASP A 143 8.33 -18.58 -12.41
CA ASP A 143 9.27 -19.22 -13.35
C ASP A 143 10.71 -19.26 -12.82
N GLY A 144 10.96 -18.76 -11.60
CA GLY A 144 12.28 -18.74 -10.99
C GLY A 144 13.15 -17.57 -11.46
N VAL A 145 12.61 -16.64 -12.26
CA VAL A 145 13.35 -15.50 -12.82
C VAL A 145 12.83 -14.21 -12.18
N PRO A 146 13.46 -13.73 -11.08
CA PRO A 146 13.03 -12.50 -10.42
C PRO A 146 13.34 -11.27 -11.27
N VAL A 147 12.40 -10.33 -11.31
CA VAL A 147 12.59 -9.01 -11.91
C VAL A 147 12.65 -7.91 -10.86
N PRO A 148 13.49 -6.88 -11.03
CA PRO A 148 13.39 -5.66 -10.23
C PRO A 148 11.98 -5.10 -10.32
N TRP A 149 11.33 -4.91 -9.17
CA TRP A 149 9.92 -4.53 -9.10
C TRP A 149 9.76 -3.09 -8.65
N PHE A 150 10.32 -2.74 -7.50
CA PHE A 150 10.30 -1.37 -7.00
C PHE A 150 11.50 -1.11 -6.09
N ASP A 151 11.91 0.15 -6.03
CA ASP A 151 12.72 0.66 -4.92
C ASP A 151 11.79 1.20 -3.83
N ALA A 152 12.24 1.14 -2.58
CA ALA A 152 11.44 1.58 -1.45
C ALA A 152 12.30 2.11 -0.31
N VAL A 153 11.63 2.87 0.57
CA VAL A 153 12.23 3.52 1.73
C VAL A 153 11.34 3.32 2.96
N PHE A 154 11.95 2.84 4.04
CA PHE A 154 11.38 2.89 5.37
C PHE A 154 11.94 4.08 6.15
N THR A 155 11.13 4.63 7.06
CA THR A 155 11.65 5.54 8.11
C THR A 155 12.38 4.78 9.21
N THR A 156 12.02 3.51 9.41
CA THR A 156 12.66 2.59 10.35
C THR A 156 12.30 1.16 9.97
N THR A 157 13.16 0.22 10.35
CA THR A 157 12.81 -1.20 10.31
C THR A 157 12.24 -1.68 11.63
N THR A 158 12.10 -0.86 12.67
CA THR A 158 11.55 -1.33 13.95
C THR A 158 10.16 -0.75 14.19
N TYR A 159 9.18 -1.63 14.41
CA TYR A 159 7.77 -1.31 14.65
C TYR A 159 7.13 -2.41 15.51
N ASP A 160 5.95 -2.13 16.05
CA ASP A 160 5.20 -3.01 16.96
C ASP A 160 4.15 -3.86 16.24
N ALA A 161 3.40 -3.26 15.32
CA ALA A 161 2.29 -3.89 14.59
C ALA A 161 2.15 -3.38 13.14
N PHE A 162 2.62 -2.16 12.89
CA PHE A 162 2.33 -1.42 11.68
C PHE A 162 3.60 -0.86 11.03
N GLY A 163 3.81 -1.23 9.77
CA GLY A 163 4.90 -0.70 8.94
C GLY A 163 4.38 0.11 7.75
N ALA A 164 5.00 1.26 7.48
CA ALA A 164 4.69 2.08 6.30
C ALA A 164 5.96 2.33 5.48
N TRP A 165 5.82 2.39 4.15
CA TRP A 165 6.93 2.65 3.24
C TRP A 165 6.54 3.51 2.05
N GLY A 166 7.52 4.26 1.56
CA GLY A 166 7.47 4.88 0.24
C GLY A 166 8.04 3.93 -0.79
N MET A 167 7.50 3.88 -2.00
CA MET A 167 8.00 3.04 -3.09
C MET A 167 7.92 3.72 -4.46
N GLU A 168 8.74 3.27 -5.39
CA GLU A 168 8.75 3.68 -6.78
C GLU A 168 8.93 2.45 -7.65
N TYR A 169 7.96 2.19 -8.54
CA TYR A 169 8.05 1.06 -9.45
C TYR A 169 9.20 1.26 -10.44
N LEU A 170 9.87 0.17 -10.76
CA LEU A 170 11.03 0.17 -11.66
C LEU A 170 10.61 -0.03 -13.12
N PRO A 171 11.23 0.69 -14.07
CA PRO A 171 10.96 0.52 -15.51
C PRO A 171 11.10 -0.93 -16.00
N GLU A 172 12.02 -1.69 -15.42
CA GLU A 172 12.25 -3.11 -15.72
C GLU A 172 11.00 -3.95 -15.48
N TYR A 173 10.24 -3.65 -14.42
CA TYR A 173 8.99 -4.34 -14.13
C TYR A 173 7.94 -4.09 -15.23
N PHE A 174 7.79 -2.84 -15.65
CA PHE A 174 6.82 -2.47 -16.68
C PHE A 174 7.22 -2.92 -18.10
N ALA A 175 8.52 -3.15 -18.32
CA ALA A 175 9.02 -3.71 -19.57
C ALA A 175 8.80 -5.24 -19.64
N ASP A 176 8.50 -5.88 -18.52
CA ASP A 176 8.28 -7.32 -18.47
C ASP A 176 6.85 -7.69 -18.90
N PRO A 177 6.67 -8.46 -19.99
CA PRO A 177 5.34 -8.81 -20.49
C PRO A 177 4.52 -9.68 -19.53
N ARG A 178 5.16 -10.34 -18.54
CA ARG A 178 4.46 -11.12 -17.51
C ARG A 178 3.67 -10.24 -16.54
N GLY A 179 4.04 -8.95 -16.45
CA GLY A 179 3.41 -7.97 -15.56
C GLY A 179 2.01 -7.54 -15.98
N ASN A 180 1.66 -7.67 -17.27
CA ASN A 180 0.41 -7.19 -17.86
C ASN A 180 0.03 -5.76 -17.45
N THR A 181 1.02 -4.87 -17.44
CA THR A 181 0.87 -3.46 -17.05
C THR A 181 0.42 -2.60 -18.22
N GLU A 182 -0.22 -1.48 -17.94
CA GLU A 182 -0.61 -0.50 -18.95
C GLU A 182 0.61 0.22 -19.57
N PRO A 183 0.46 0.75 -20.79
CA PRO A 183 1.47 1.62 -21.37
C PRO A 183 1.65 2.88 -20.53
N ALA A 184 2.85 3.47 -20.59
CA ALA A 184 3.10 4.77 -19.96
C ALA A 184 2.20 5.86 -20.57
N SER A 185 1.53 6.64 -19.72
CA SER A 185 0.69 7.78 -20.14
C SER A 185 1.53 9.04 -20.41
N TYR A 186 2.74 9.11 -19.85
CA TYR A 186 3.69 10.21 -20.04
C TYR A 186 5.15 9.73 -19.83
N PRO A 187 6.16 10.49 -20.30
CA PRO A 187 7.56 10.15 -20.03
C PRO A 187 7.85 10.08 -18.52
N GLY A 188 8.42 8.97 -18.07
CA GLY A 188 8.72 8.73 -16.65
C GLY A 188 7.53 8.31 -15.80
N ASP A 189 6.42 7.90 -16.41
CA ASP A 189 5.25 7.34 -15.72
C ASP A 189 5.58 6.00 -15.06
N VAL A 190 5.61 5.99 -13.73
CA VAL A 190 5.75 4.82 -12.88
C VAL A 190 4.52 4.68 -11.98
N GLY A 191 3.40 5.22 -12.44
CA GLY A 191 2.21 5.43 -11.64
C GLY A 191 1.42 4.18 -11.29
N ARG A 192 0.55 4.35 -10.30
CA ARG A 192 -0.30 3.26 -9.80
C ARG A 192 -1.27 2.76 -10.86
N GLU A 193 -1.83 3.70 -11.63
CA GLU A 193 -2.69 3.43 -12.78
C GLU A 193 -1.99 2.52 -13.80
N ARG A 194 -0.70 2.75 -14.05
CA ARG A 194 0.09 1.93 -14.96
C ARG A 194 0.28 0.50 -14.45
N TYR A 195 0.43 0.34 -13.14
CA TYR A 195 0.73 -0.94 -12.50
C TYR A 195 -0.48 -1.89 -12.43
N LEU A 196 -1.69 -1.34 -12.27
CA LEU A 196 -2.92 -2.12 -12.09
C LEU A 196 -3.57 -2.45 -13.44
N SER A 197 -4.36 -3.53 -13.45
CA SER A 197 -5.10 -3.98 -14.64
C SER A 197 -6.43 -3.23 -14.79
N ASP A 198 -6.85 -3.02 -16.03
CA ASP A 198 -8.16 -2.45 -16.39
C ASP A 198 -9.37 -3.33 -16.00
N ASP A 199 -9.17 -4.54 -15.48
CA ASP A 199 -10.25 -5.47 -15.08
C ASP A 199 -11.21 -4.90 -14.02
N TYR A 200 -10.85 -3.80 -13.36
CA TYR A 200 -11.74 -3.08 -12.43
C TYR A 200 -12.97 -2.49 -13.15
N GLN A 201 -12.89 -2.19 -14.46
CA GLN A 201 -13.95 -1.50 -15.21
C GLN A 201 -15.28 -2.26 -15.21
N ASP A 202 -15.21 -3.59 -15.24
CA ASP A 202 -16.40 -4.48 -15.22
C ASP A 202 -16.90 -4.79 -13.80
N ARG A 203 -16.28 -4.20 -12.78
CA ARG A 203 -16.56 -4.43 -11.36
C ARG A 203 -17.24 -3.22 -10.73
N LEU A 204 -17.82 -3.42 -9.55
CA LEU A 204 -18.52 -2.35 -8.84
C LEU A 204 -17.52 -1.44 -8.10
N MET A 205 -16.57 -2.04 -7.39
CA MET A 205 -15.47 -1.34 -6.72
C MET A 205 -14.53 -0.71 -7.74
N ARG A 206 -14.24 0.58 -7.55
CA ARG A 206 -13.29 1.34 -8.37
C ARG A 206 -11.97 1.55 -7.66
N ASP A 207 -11.99 2.14 -6.46
CA ASP A 207 -10.78 2.53 -5.72
C ASP A 207 -11.06 2.60 -4.22
N VAL A 208 -10.01 2.42 -3.43
CA VAL A 208 -9.97 2.70 -2.00
C VAL A 208 -9.77 4.20 -1.78
N THR A 209 -10.74 4.83 -1.13
CA THR A 209 -10.79 6.28 -0.89
C THR A 209 -10.58 6.67 0.57
N TYR A 210 -10.71 5.70 1.48
CA TYR A 210 -10.48 5.88 2.90
C TYR A 210 -9.90 4.62 3.54
N VAL A 211 -8.94 4.78 4.46
CA VAL A 211 -8.43 3.69 5.29
C VAL A 211 -8.35 4.15 6.74
N HIS A 212 -8.84 3.33 7.65
CA HIS A 212 -8.76 3.52 9.10
C HIS A 212 -8.04 2.36 9.75
N LEU A 213 -6.93 2.68 10.42
CA LEU A 213 -6.09 1.72 11.13
C LEU A 213 -5.94 2.14 12.59
N GLY A 214 -5.94 1.15 13.49
CA GLY A 214 -5.33 1.29 14.80
C GLY A 214 -3.83 0.99 14.67
N VAL A 215 -2.99 1.88 15.17
CA VAL A 215 -1.53 1.76 15.15
C VAL A 215 -0.98 2.07 16.54
N THR A 216 0.18 1.55 16.91
CA THR A 216 0.79 1.95 18.20
C THR A 216 1.31 3.38 18.13
N GLU A 217 1.53 4.00 19.28
CA GLU A 217 2.13 5.35 19.35
C GLU A 217 3.51 5.39 18.68
N THR A 218 4.32 4.33 18.88
CA THR A 218 5.63 4.15 18.23
C THR A 218 5.47 4.12 16.71
N ASP A 219 4.59 3.27 16.19
CA ASP A 219 4.40 3.07 14.75
C ASP A 219 3.83 4.32 14.09
N LEU A 220 2.94 5.04 14.79
CA LEU A 220 2.44 6.33 14.36
C LEU A 220 3.57 7.37 14.25
N GLY A 221 4.44 7.44 15.27
CA GLY A 221 5.61 8.30 15.29
C GLY A 221 6.57 8.01 14.12
N ASN A 222 6.71 6.74 13.77
CA ASN A 222 7.53 6.29 12.63
C ASN A 222 6.89 6.64 11.26
N THR A 223 5.56 6.70 11.18
CA THR A 223 4.83 6.87 9.91
C THR A 223 4.64 8.34 9.53
N VAL A 224 4.43 9.22 10.51
CA VAL A 224 4.15 10.65 10.25
C VAL A 224 5.25 11.35 9.42
N PRO A 225 6.56 11.12 9.65
CA PRO A 225 7.61 11.71 8.81
C PRO A 225 7.52 11.31 7.34
N LEU A 226 7.17 10.05 7.04
CA LEU A 226 6.97 9.56 5.68
C LEU A 226 5.81 10.28 4.98
N LEU A 227 4.67 10.39 5.67
CA LEU A 227 3.50 11.10 5.15
C LEU A 227 3.85 12.57 4.82
N ARG A 228 4.55 13.26 5.71
CA ARG A 228 5.00 14.64 5.49
C ARG A 228 5.98 14.76 4.34
N ALA A 229 6.99 13.88 4.28
CA ALA A 229 7.96 13.85 3.17
C ALA A 229 7.26 13.64 1.82
N GLY A 230 6.24 12.78 1.80
CA GLY A 230 5.41 12.49 0.64
C GLY A 230 4.45 13.61 0.21
N GLY A 231 4.29 14.67 1.01
CA GLY A 231 3.42 15.81 0.70
C GLY A 231 1.99 15.72 1.24
N PHE A 232 1.68 14.73 2.08
CA PHE A 232 0.39 14.65 2.76
C PHE A 232 0.23 15.80 3.77
N VAL A 233 -1.00 16.29 3.90
CA VAL A 233 -1.37 17.19 4.99
C VAL A 233 -1.79 16.34 6.18
N VAL A 234 -0.93 16.26 7.19
CA VAL A 234 -1.17 15.48 8.43
C VAL A 234 -1.77 16.40 9.49
N ARG A 235 -3.01 16.12 9.90
CA ARG A 235 -3.75 16.87 10.91
C ARG A 235 -3.87 16.05 12.20
N PRO A 236 -3.50 16.59 13.36
CA PRO A 236 -3.81 15.95 14.62
C PRO A 236 -5.32 15.93 14.82
N VAL A 237 -5.81 14.86 15.41
CA VAL A 237 -7.22 14.61 15.71
C VAL A 237 -7.28 13.86 17.04
N PRO A 238 -8.42 13.90 17.78
CA PRO A 238 -8.52 13.15 19.02
C PRO A 238 -8.14 11.68 18.83
N GLY A 239 -7.12 11.21 19.55
CA GLY A 239 -6.64 9.83 19.50
C GLY A 239 -5.70 9.47 18.33
N GLY A 240 -5.25 10.40 17.50
CA GLY A 240 -4.32 10.06 16.41
C GLY A 240 -4.12 11.16 15.36
N VAL A 241 -3.99 10.76 14.09
CA VAL A 241 -3.84 11.68 12.96
C VAL A 241 -4.80 11.36 11.81
N LEU A 242 -5.16 12.41 11.07
CA LEU A 242 -5.82 12.32 9.78
C LEU A 242 -4.86 12.86 8.72
N ALA A 243 -4.44 12.03 7.78
CA ALA A 243 -3.66 12.44 6.62
C ALA A 243 -4.56 12.52 5.37
N VAL A 244 -4.46 13.65 4.67
CA VAL A 244 -5.22 13.93 3.45
C VAL A 244 -4.29 14.34 2.31
N ARG A 245 -4.85 14.41 1.09
CA ARG A 245 -4.15 14.39 -0.21
C ARG A 245 -3.61 13.00 -0.55
N GLY A 246 -2.99 12.83 -1.72
CA GLY A 246 -2.47 11.53 -2.17
C GLY A 246 -3.55 10.51 -2.56
N GLY A 247 -4.74 10.97 -2.97
CA GLY A 247 -5.85 10.14 -3.48
C GLY A 247 -6.78 9.57 -2.40
N THR A 248 -6.23 9.11 -1.27
CA THR A 248 -6.97 8.38 -0.22
C THR A 248 -6.80 9.08 1.13
N THR A 249 -7.89 9.21 1.88
CA THR A 249 -7.82 9.74 3.25
C THR A 249 -7.39 8.65 4.22
N LEU A 250 -6.38 8.92 5.05
CA LEU A 250 -5.84 7.98 6.01
C LEU A 250 -6.13 8.44 7.43
N ARG A 251 -6.84 7.59 8.19
CA ARG A 251 -7.06 7.77 9.63
C ARG A 251 -6.21 6.76 10.39
N LEU A 252 -5.30 7.26 11.21
CA LEU A 252 -4.43 6.42 12.06
C LEU A 252 -4.70 6.77 13.52
N ASP A 253 -5.27 5.84 14.28
CA ASP A 253 -5.51 5.99 15.71
C ASP A 253 -4.37 5.38 16.51
N SER A 254 -3.77 6.16 17.41
CA SER A 254 -2.83 5.66 18.41
C SER A 254 -3.59 4.80 19.42
N VAL A 255 -3.27 3.52 19.48
CA VAL A 255 -3.89 2.53 20.37
C VAL A 255 -2.86 1.54 20.91
N PRO A 256 -3.17 0.85 22.02
CA PRO A 256 -2.37 -0.29 22.47
C PRO A 256 -2.29 -1.39 21.40
N ARG A 257 -1.20 -2.17 21.43
CA ARG A 257 -0.89 -3.21 20.42
C ARG A 257 -1.99 -4.25 20.21
N ASP A 258 -2.72 -4.61 21.25
CA ASP A 258 -3.85 -5.57 21.20
C ASP A 258 -5.09 -5.01 20.49
N ARG A 259 -5.10 -3.71 20.19
CA ARG A 259 -6.17 -3.02 19.43
C ARG A 259 -5.70 -2.45 18.10
N ALA A 260 -4.46 -2.75 17.71
CA ALA A 260 -3.90 -2.39 16.41
C ALA A 260 -4.52 -3.24 15.29
N GLY A 261 -4.47 -2.73 14.06
CA GLY A 261 -4.97 -3.42 12.86
C GLY A 261 -5.99 -2.61 12.05
N LEU A 262 -6.43 -3.21 10.96
CA LEU A 262 -7.41 -2.63 10.03
C LEU A 262 -8.78 -2.53 10.69
N ARG A 263 -9.41 -1.35 10.61
CA ARG A 263 -10.73 -1.07 11.20
C ARG A 263 -11.79 -0.79 10.16
N GLN A 264 -11.44 0.01 9.17
CA GLN A 264 -12.39 0.41 8.14
C GLN A 264 -11.70 0.74 6.83
N VAL A 265 -12.36 0.41 5.72
CA VAL A 265 -11.97 0.80 4.37
C VAL A 265 -13.18 1.42 3.68
N GLY A 266 -13.01 2.62 3.12
CA GLY A 266 -13.99 3.25 2.25
C GLY A 266 -13.58 3.11 0.80
N MET A 267 -14.55 2.87 -0.08
CA MET A 267 -14.34 2.62 -1.50
C MET A 267 -15.28 3.47 -2.35
N SER A 268 -14.78 3.97 -3.48
CA SER A 268 -15.63 4.52 -4.55
C SER A 268 -16.09 3.40 -5.48
N LEU A 269 -17.25 3.60 -6.10
CA LEU A 269 -17.84 2.66 -7.05
C LEU A 269 -17.77 3.21 -8.48
N ASN A 270 -17.62 2.32 -9.47
CA ASN A 270 -17.69 2.69 -10.89
C ASN A 270 -19.07 3.21 -11.31
N ARG A 271 -20.11 2.80 -10.58
CA ARG A 271 -21.50 3.24 -10.78
C ARG A 271 -22.21 3.33 -9.44
N SER A 272 -23.18 4.24 -9.35
CA SER A 272 -24.05 4.33 -8.18
C SER A 272 -24.95 3.11 -8.09
N VAL A 273 -25.28 2.70 -6.86
CA VAL A 273 -26.29 1.67 -6.59
C VAL A 273 -27.51 2.29 -5.92
N ASP A 274 -28.70 1.85 -6.32
CA ASP A 274 -29.97 2.45 -5.86
C ASP A 274 -30.35 2.04 -4.44
N HIS A 275 -29.93 0.85 -4.04
CA HIS A 275 -30.29 0.24 -2.76
C HIS A 275 -29.05 -0.09 -1.94
N ARG A 276 -29.19 0.00 -0.62
CA ARG A 276 -28.18 -0.46 0.33
C ARG A 276 -28.08 -1.98 0.26
N HIS A 277 -26.89 -2.49 0.00
CA HIS A 277 -26.53 -3.90 0.20
C HIS A 277 -25.65 -4.02 1.43
N GLU A 278 -25.84 -5.07 2.22
CA GLU A 278 -25.00 -5.40 3.36
C GLU A 278 -24.54 -6.85 3.23
N GLU A 279 -23.22 -7.04 3.13
CA GLU A 279 -22.57 -8.33 3.03
C GLU A 279 -21.79 -8.61 4.32
N ARG A 280 -22.14 -9.69 5.01
CA ARG A 280 -21.38 -10.20 6.17
C ARG A 280 -20.30 -11.15 5.67
N ILE A 281 -19.03 -10.84 5.94
CA ILE A 281 -17.88 -11.63 5.50
C ILE A 281 -17.06 -11.99 6.74
N GLY A 282 -17.24 -13.20 7.25
CA GLY A 282 -16.74 -13.60 8.57
C GLY A 282 -17.20 -12.60 9.64
N ARG A 283 -16.26 -12.02 10.38
CA ARG A 283 -16.54 -11.03 11.44
C ARG A 283 -16.58 -9.58 10.97
N SER A 284 -16.56 -9.35 9.65
CA SER A 284 -16.56 -8.02 9.04
C SER A 284 -17.85 -7.75 8.27
N THR A 285 -18.18 -6.47 8.05
CA THR A 285 -19.36 -6.07 7.27
C THR A 285 -18.96 -5.13 6.15
N LEU A 286 -19.27 -5.49 4.91
CA LEU A 286 -19.21 -4.62 3.75
C LEU A 286 -20.59 -4.06 3.46
N VAL A 287 -20.75 -2.75 3.58
CA VAL A 287 -21.97 -2.02 3.21
C VAL A 287 -21.73 -1.31 1.89
N VAL A 288 -22.57 -1.57 0.89
CA VAL A 288 -22.49 -0.96 -0.45
C VAL A 288 -23.74 -0.12 -0.69
N GLY A 289 -23.55 1.17 -0.95
CA GLY A 289 -24.66 2.07 -1.25
C GLY A 289 -25.61 2.42 -0.09
N PRO A 290 -26.70 3.15 -0.40
CA PRO A 290 -27.03 3.71 -1.70
C PRO A 290 -26.02 4.78 -2.16
N GLY A 291 -25.94 5.04 -3.46
CA GLY A 291 -25.00 5.98 -4.07
C GLY A 291 -23.71 5.33 -4.56
N SER A 292 -22.65 6.12 -4.66
CA SER A 292 -21.38 5.76 -5.33
C SER A 292 -20.27 5.29 -4.39
N HIS A 293 -20.62 4.79 -3.20
CA HIS A 293 -19.64 4.45 -2.17
C HIS A 293 -19.96 3.12 -1.48
N ALA A 294 -18.91 2.48 -0.98
CA ALA A 294 -18.98 1.34 -0.09
C ALA A 294 -18.08 1.54 1.12
N VAL A 295 -18.43 0.91 2.24
CA VAL A 295 -17.66 0.94 3.49
C VAL A 295 -17.55 -0.48 4.02
N TRP A 296 -16.33 -0.95 4.21
CA TRP A 296 -16.03 -2.21 4.87
C TRP A 296 -15.52 -1.96 6.28
N THR A 297 -16.21 -2.49 7.28
CA THR A 297 -15.80 -2.38 8.70
C THR A 297 -15.35 -3.73 9.23
N PHE A 298 -14.24 -3.72 9.96
CA PHE A 298 -13.56 -4.88 10.55
C PHE A 298 -13.61 -4.76 12.08
N GLY A 299 -13.60 -5.89 12.78
CA GLY A 299 -13.58 -5.91 14.25
C GLY A 299 -14.91 -5.55 14.91
N GLY A 300 -16.04 -5.71 14.21
CA GLY A 300 -17.36 -5.66 14.85
C GLY A 300 -17.50 -6.80 15.85
N THR A 301 -17.91 -6.49 17.09
CA THR A 301 -18.52 -7.49 17.96
C THR A 301 -19.79 -8.02 17.28
N PRO A 302 -20.08 -9.33 17.34
CA PRO A 302 -21.41 -9.85 17.03
C PRO A 302 -22.52 -9.08 17.77
#